data_AF-A0A1F2P5S9-F1
#
_entry.id   AF-A0A1F2P5S9-F1
#
_cell.length_a   1.000
_cell.length_b   1.000
_cell.length_c   1.000
_cell.angle_alpha   90.00
_cell.angle_beta   90.00
_cell.angle_gamma   90.00
#
_symmetry.space_group_name_H-M   'P 1'
#
loop_
_entity.id
_entity.type
_entity.pdbx_description
1 polymer ?
#
loop_
_entity_poly.entity_id
_entity_poly.type
_entity_poly.pdbx_seq_one_letter_code
_entity_poly.pdbx_strand_id
1 'polypeptide(L)' 'MAKWEYRLTRDRVKLREPVIECDRKGICIVHEPSEDELLQILNREGEDGWELVEIGYHQGEIVGVWKREKEG' A
#
# COMPACT_ATOMS: atom_id res chain seq x y z
N MET A 1 -3.76 28.45 -8.60
CA MET A 1 -3.15 27.34 -7.84
C MET A 1 -4.09 26.17 -7.91
N ALA A 2 -3.59 24.98 -8.28
CA ALA A 2 -4.37 23.74 -8.25
C ALA A 2 -4.96 23.53 -6.85
N LYS A 3 -6.25 23.19 -6.77
CA LYS A 3 -6.90 22.76 -5.52
C LYS A 3 -6.78 21.24 -5.49
N TRP A 4 -6.36 20.68 -4.37
CA TRP A 4 -6.18 19.23 -4.24
C TRP A 4 -7.24 18.65 -3.30
N GLU A 5 -7.70 17.45 -3.62
CA GLU A 5 -8.36 16.57 -2.66
C GLU A 5 -7.43 15.42 -2.28
N TYR A 6 -7.60 14.94 -1.04
CA TYR A 6 -6.79 13.88 -0.47
C TYR A 6 -7.68 12.74 0.01
N ARG A 7 -7.13 11.52 -0.05
CA ARG A 7 -7.82 10.33 0.42
C ARG A 7 -6.82 9.36 1.04
N LEU A 8 -7.31 8.62 2.03
CA LEU A 8 -6.60 7.52 2.68
C LEU A 8 -7.29 6.22 2.33
N THR A 9 -6.53 5.23 1.86
CA THR A 9 -7.03 3.86 1.67
C THR A 9 -6.32 2.91 2.64
N ARG A 10 -7.00 1.82 3.01
CA ARG A 10 -6.43 0.73 3.81
C ARG A 10 -6.86 -0.58 3.18
N ASP A 11 -5.89 -1.34 2.70
CA ASP A 11 -6.11 -2.60 2.00
C ASP A 11 -5.42 -3.72 2.75
N ARG A 12 -6.17 -4.79 3.05
CA ARG A 12 -5.61 -5.98 3.66
C ARG A 12 -5.07 -6.88 2.58
N VAL A 13 -3.79 -7.24 2.69
CA VAL A 13 -3.09 -8.11 1.76
C VAL A 13 -2.91 -9.50 2.34
N LYS A 14 -3.08 -10.52 1.50
CA LYS A 14 -2.77 -11.89 1.87
C LYS A 14 -1.27 -12.10 1.75
N LEU A 15 -0.62 -12.19 2.90
CA LEU A 15 0.77 -12.64 2.95
C LEU A 15 0.85 -14.07 2.40
N ARG A 16 1.85 -14.33 1.56
CA ARG A 16 2.10 -15.69 1.07
C ARG A 16 2.26 -16.66 2.23
N GLU A 17 2.94 -16.25 3.31
CA GLU A 17 2.96 -16.93 4.60
C GLU A 17 3.10 -15.90 5.75
N PRO A 18 2.24 -15.93 6.79
CA PRO A 18 2.36 -15.05 7.95
C PRO A 18 3.35 -15.66 8.96
N VAL A 19 4.61 -15.83 8.57
CA VAL A 19 5.63 -16.35 9.48
C VAL A 19 6.65 -15.25 9.72
N ILE A 20 6.67 -14.71 10.94
CA ILE A 20 7.88 -14.03 11.43
C ILE A 20 8.89 -15.16 11.66
N GLU A 21 9.73 -15.43 10.67
CA GLU A 21 10.83 -16.37 10.86
C GLU A 21 11.99 -15.62 11.52
N CYS A 22 12.33 -16.05 12.74
CA CYS A 22 13.58 -15.67 13.36
C CYS A 22 14.65 -16.65 12.88
N ASP A 23 15.66 -16.16 12.15
CA ASP A 23 16.83 -17.00 11.88
C ASP A 23 17.61 -17.28 13.18
N ARG A 24 18.55 -18.24 13.13
CA ARG A 24 19.38 -18.57 14.31
C ARG A 24 20.32 -17.42 14.76
N LYS A 25 20.34 -16.30 14.03
CA LYS A 25 21.11 -15.09 14.33
C LYS A 25 20.23 -13.98 14.92
N GLY A 26 18.92 -14.19 15.05
CA GLY A 26 17.97 -13.24 15.61
C GLY A 26 17.39 -12.24 14.61
N ILE A 27 17.50 -12.48 13.30
CA ILE A 27 16.87 -11.65 12.26
C ILE A 27 15.42 -12.11 12.07
N CYS A 28 14.46 -11.20 12.24
CA CYS A 28 13.05 -11.44 11.95
C CYS A 28 12.76 -11.13 10.47
N ILE A 29 12.38 -12.13 9.68
CA ILE A 29 11.96 -11.95 8.30
C ILE A 29 10.47 -11.62 8.29
N VAL A 30 10.12 -10.41 7.84
CA VAL A 30 8.74 -10.00 7.60
C VAL A 30 8.43 -10.29 6.13
N HIS A 31 7.47 -11.17 5.88
CA HIS A 31 7.07 -11.49 4.51
C HIS A 31 6.33 -10.30 3.88
N GLU A 32 6.81 -9.86 2.73
CA GLU A 32 6.23 -8.76 1.96
C GLU A 32 4.98 -9.21 1.17
N PRO A 33 4.05 -8.31 0.84
CA PRO A 33 2.97 -8.61 -0.09
C PRO A 33 3.52 -9.04 -1.45
N SER A 34 2.75 -9.85 -2.19
CA SER A 34 3.13 -10.16 -3.57
C SER A 34 3.06 -8.91 -4.45
N GLU A 35 3.97 -8.80 -5.41
CA GLU A 35 4.01 -7.68 -6.36
C GLU A 35 2.66 -7.54 -7.11
N ASP A 36 2.07 -8.65 -7.55
CA ASP A 36 0.79 -8.66 -8.24
C ASP A 36 -0.34 -8.06 -7.39
N GLU A 37 -0.39 -8.40 -6.09
CA GLU A 37 -1.41 -7.89 -5.16
C GLU A 37 -1.20 -6.39 -4.87
N LEU A 38 0.06 -5.97 -4.74
CA LEU A 38 0.41 -4.56 -4.60
C LEU A 38 -0.01 -3.76 -5.85
N LEU A 39 0.31 -4.24 -7.04
CA LEU A 39 -0.08 -3.61 -8.30
C LEU A 39 -1.60 -3.51 -8.44
N GLN A 40 -2.34 -4.57 -8.08
CA GLN A 40 -3.81 -4.52 -8.10
C GLN A 40 -4.37 -3.42 -7.19
N ILE A 41 -3.84 -3.28 -5.97
CA ILE A 41 -4.28 -2.24 -5.03
C ILE A 41 -3.96 -0.85 -5.57
N LEU A 42 -2.75 -0.64 -6.06
CA LEU A 42 -2.32 0.68 -6.51
C LEU A 42 -3.00 1.10 -7.82
N ASN A 43 -3.15 0.18 -8.77
CA ASN A 43 -3.79 0.46 -10.05
C ASN A 43 -5.27 0.79 -9.91
N ARG A 44 -5.98 0.17 -8.96
CA ARG A 44 -7.39 0.49 -8.67
C ARG A 44 -7.59 1.98 -8.40
N GLU A 45 -6.72 2.58 -7.59
CA GLU A 45 -6.82 4.01 -7.29
C GLU A 45 -6.30 4.89 -8.42
N GLY A 46 -5.26 4.43 -9.12
CA GLY A 46 -4.73 5.10 -10.31
C GLY A 46 -5.75 5.22 -11.45
N GLU A 47 -6.57 4.19 -11.66
CA GLU A 47 -7.66 4.18 -12.65
C GLU A 47 -8.72 5.26 -12.37
N ASP A 48 -8.94 5.60 -11.10
CA ASP A 48 -9.83 6.67 -10.64
C ASP A 48 -9.18 8.07 -10.67
N GLY A 49 -7.98 8.18 -11.25
CA GLY A 49 -7.23 9.43 -11.40
C GLY A 49 -6.53 9.90 -10.13
N TRP A 50 -6.35 9.01 -9.14
CA TRP A 50 -5.60 9.35 -7.94
C TRP A 50 -4.09 9.14 -8.13
N GLU A 51 -3.31 10.12 -7.68
CA GLU A 51 -1.86 10.05 -7.61
C GLU A 51 -1.43 9.59 -6.22
N LEU A 52 -0.54 8.59 -6.16
CA LEU A 52 0.04 8.12 -4.91
C LEU A 52 1.03 9.18 -4.37
N VAL A 53 0.85 9.55 -3.10
CA VAL A 53 1.75 10.45 -2.37
C VAL A 53 2.68 9.66 -1.46
N GLU A 54 2.12 8.73 -0.70
CA GLU A 54 2.85 7.92 0.28
C GLU A 54 2.18 6.56 0.42
N ILE A 55 3.00 5.53 0.67
CA ILE A 55 2.53 4.18 0.97
C ILE A 55 3.24 3.66 2.21
N GLY A 56 2.47 3.03 3.11
CA GLY A 56 2.98 2.32 4.27
C GLY A 56 2.50 0.88 4.25
N TYR A 57 3.36 -0.03 4.69
CA TYR A 57 3.01 -1.44 4.89
C TYR A 57 3.28 -1.84 6.34
N HIS A 58 2.29 -2.47 6.98
CA HIS A 58 2.45 -3.03 8.32
C HIS A 58 1.53 -4.23 8.52
N GLN A 59 2.10 -5.38 8.89
CA GLN A 59 1.35 -6.60 9.29
C GLN A 59 0.22 -7.01 8.34
N GLY A 60 0.48 -7.02 7.03
CA GLY A 60 -0.54 -7.40 6.06
C GLY A 60 -1.60 -6.32 5.78
N GLU A 61 -1.36 -5.08 6.21
CA GLU A 61 -2.12 -3.91 5.80
C GLU A 61 -1.24 -2.97 4.98
N ILE A 62 -1.77 -2.51 3.85
CA ILE A 62 -1.24 -1.41 3.05
C ILE A 62 -2.08 -0.18 3.34
N VAL A 63 -1.42 0.93 3.65
CA VAL A 63 -2.05 2.25 3.79
C VAL A 63 -1.53 3.14 2.68
N GLY A 64 -2.43 3.67 1.85
CA GLY A 64 -2.09 4.61 0.78
C GLY A 64 -2.60 6.02 1.09
N VAL A 65 -1.74 7.01 0.89
CA VAL A 65 -2.09 8.43 0.89
C VAL A 65 -2.13 8.90 -0.56
N TRP A 66 -3.26 9.46 -0.96
CA TRP A 66 -3.54 9.81 -2.35
C TRP A 66 -3.89 11.28 -2.49
N LYS A 67 -3.58 11.86 -3.64
CA LYS A 67 -4.04 13.19 -4.05
C LYS A 67 -4.65 13.16 -5.44
N ARG A 68 -5.59 14.05 -5.69
CA ARG A 68 -6.15 14.32 -7.02
C ARG A 68 -6.46 15.81 -7.16
N GLU A 69 -6.27 16.37 -8.34
CA GLU A 69 -6.65 17.76 -8.58
C GLU A 69 -8.19 17.86 -8.58
N LYS A 70 -8.73 18.82 -7.82
CA LYS A 70 -10.17 19.12 -7.84
C LYS A 70 -10.49 19.79 -9.17
N GLU A 71 -11.36 19.16 -9.95
CA GLU A 71 -12.00 19.83 -11.08
C GLU A 71 -12.71 21.10 -10.59
N GLY A 72 -12.47 22.20 -11.30
CA GLY A 72 -12.88 23.56 -10.92
C GLY A 72 -14.35 23.86 -11.16
#